data_AF-A0A949X312-F1
#
_entry.id   AF-A0A949X312-F1
#
_cell.length_a   1.000
_cell.length_b   1.000
_cell.length_c   1.000
_cell.angle_alpha   90.00
_cell.angle_beta   90.00
_cell.angle_gamma   90.00
#
_symmetry.space_group_name_H-M   'P 1'
#
loop_
_entity.id
_entity.type
_entity.pdbx_description
1 polymer ?
#
loop_
_entity_poly.entity_id
_entity_poly.type
_entity_poly.pdbx_seq_one_letter_code
_entity_poly.pdbx_strand_id
1 'polypeptide(L)'
;MKVGLFAPGTPRMAGGALLRAVAVSAERLGISTLWVPEHVVLLDKYTSKYPYSDNGQLPAPTNAPIFDPFISLATMAAVTSKIRLATGICLVPEHNPL
;
A
#
# COMPACT_ATOMS: atom_id res chain seq x y z
N MET A 1 6.27 18.35 -13.07
CA MET A 1 5.28 17.67 -12.19
C MET A 1 5.87 16.34 -11.74
N LYS A 2 5.72 15.92 -10.47
CA LYS A 2 6.19 14.62 -9.96
C LYS A 2 5.00 13.66 -9.85
N VAL A 3 5.13 12.44 -10.36
CA VAL A 3 4.05 11.43 -10.38
C VAL A 3 4.39 10.31 -9.39
N GLY A 4 3.46 10.02 -8.48
CA GLY A 4 3.55 8.89 -7.55
C GLY A 4 2.75 7.69 -8.03
N LEU A 5 3.19 6.49 -7.67
CA LEU A 5 2.47 5.24 -7.89
C LEU A 5 1.96 4.72 -6.54
N PHE A 6 0.65 4.57 -6.43
CA PHE A 6 0.05 3.84 -5.32
C PHE A 6 0.14 2.37 -5.65
N ALA A 7 1.09 1.66 -5.03
CA ALA A 7 1.32 0.24 -5.24
C ALA A 7 0.21 -0.51 -4.49
N PRO A 8 -0.79 -1.08 -5.17
CA PRO A 8 -1.91 -1.69 -4.47
C PRO A 8 -1.42 -2.99 -3.80
N GLY A 9 -1.55 -3.11 -2.48
CA GLY A 9 -1.47 -4.38 -1.73
C GLY A 9 -2.69 -5.28 -1.99
N THR A 10 -3.07 -5.41 -3.26
CA THR A 10 -4.26 -6.16 -3.68
C THR A 10 -4.03 -7.67 -3.59
N PRO A 11 -5.11 -8.48 -3.55
CA PRO A 11 -5.01 -9.94 -3.50
C PRO A 11 -4.16 -10.59 -4.59
N ARG A 12 -3.98 -9.89 -5.72
CA ARG A 12 -3.21 -10.34 -6.88
C ARG A 12 -1.73 -9.95 -6.84
N MET A 13 -1.34 -9.13 -5.87
CA MET A 13 0.01 -8.59 -5.71
C MET A 13 0.76 -9.20 -4.50
N ALA A 14 0.29 -10.34 -4.00
CA ALA A 14 0.85 -10.98 -2.83
C ALA A 14 2.24 -11.59 -3.10
N GLY A 15 3.30 -10.97 -2.58
CA GLY A 15 4.63 -11.59 -2.46
C GLY A 15 5.81 -10.61 -2.53
N GLY A 16 6.84 -10.85 -1.73
CA GLY A 16 8.04 -9.99 -1.70
C GLY A 16 8.77 -9.86 -3.04
N ALA A 17 8.70 -10.88 -3.90
CA ALA A 17 9.27 -10.81 -5.26
C ALA A 17 8.58 -9.74 -6.13
N LEU A 18 7.26 -9.62 -6.02
CA LEU A 18 6.53 -8.61 -6.78
C LEU A 18 6.78 -7.21 -6.23
N LEU A 19 6.83 -7.03 -4.91
CA LEU A 19 7.17 -5.73 -4.30
C LEU A 19 8.53 -5.23 -4.82
N ARG A 20 9.52 -6.12 -4.90
CA ARG A 20 10.84 -5.81 -5.46
C ARG A 20 10.76 -5.46 -6.94
N ALA A 21 10.03 -6.25 -7.74
CA ALA A 21 9.88 -6.03 -9.17
C ALA A 21 9.20 -4.69 -9.50
N VAL A 22 8.13 -4.34 -8.77
CA VAL A 22 7.44 -3.05 -8.88
C VAL A 22 8.38 -1.92 -8.49
N ALA A 23 9.11 -2.05 -7.37
CA ALA A 23 10.00 -1.01 -6.89
C ALA A 23 11.11 -0.67 -7.90
N VAL A 24 11.81 -1.69 -8.40
CA VAL A 24 12.85 -1.54 -9.43
C VAL A 24 12.28 -0.94 -10.71
N SER A 25 11.10 -1.40 -11.14
CA SER A 25 10.47 -0.92 -12.37
C SER A 25 10.01 0.54 -12.25
N ALA A 26 9.41 0.91 -11.13
CA ALA A 26 8.94 2.27 -10.88
C ALA A 26 10.10 3.26 -10.82
N GLU A 27 11.19 2.91 -10.13
CA GLU A 27 12.41 3.73 -10.10
C GLU A 27 13.01 3.89 -11.50
N ARG A 28 13.14 2.80 -12.26
CA ARG A 28 13.66 2.84 -13.64
C ARG A 28 12.82 3.72 -14.57
N LEU A 29 11.50 3.75 -14.36
CA LEU A 29 10.56 4.57 -15.14
C LEU A 29 10.47 6.03 -14.67
N GLY A 30 11.21 6.42 -13.62
CA GLY A 30 11.23 7.79 -13.12
C GLY A 30 9.99 8.18 -12.30
N ILE A 31 9.25 7.20 -11.76
CA ILE A 31 8.21 7.47 -10.76
C ILE A 31 8.87 8.11 -9.54
N SER A 32 8.24 9.15 -9.00
CA SER A 32 8.85 9.93 -7.92
C SER A 32 8.70 9.28 -6.55
N THR A 33 7.58 8.59 -6.32
CA THR A 33 7.21 8.04 -5.01
C THR A 33 6.39 6.78 -5.16
N LEU A 34 6.71 5.74 -4.38
CA LEU A 34 5.85 4.58 -4.14
C LEU A 34 5.08 4.77 -2.83
N TRP A 35 3.78 4.53 -2.88
CA TRP A 35 2.88 4.60 -1.74
C TRP A 35 2.28 3.22 -1.44
N VAL A 36 2.24 2.85 -0.17
CA VAL A 36 1.67 1.57 0.30
C VAL A 36 0.49 1.85 1.24
N PRO A 37 -0.67 1.16 1.07
CA PRO A 37 -1.81 1.28 1.99
C PRO A 37 -1.54 0.61 3.33
N GLU A 38 -2.40 0.88 4.30
CA GLU A 38 -2.41 0.20 5.58
C GLU A 38 -3.82 -0.19 5.98
N HIS A 39 -3.99 -1.47 6.32
CA HIS A 39 -5.16 -2.02 7.00
C HIS A 39 -4.75 -3.31 7.72
N VAL A 40 -4.86 -3.34 9.05
CA VAL A 40 -4.62 -4.57 9.83
C VAL A 40 -5.79 -5.55 9.70
N VAL A 41 -7.01 -5.03 9.61
CA VAL A 41 -8.26 -5.80 9.46
C VAL A 41 -9.20 -5.08 8.49
N LEU A 42 -9.95 -5.86 7.71
CA LEU A 42 -11.10 -5.40 6.95
C LEU A 42 -12.38 -5.98 7.55
N LEU A 43 -13.39 -5.13 7.73
CA LEU A 43 -14.66 -5.50 8.33
C LEU A 43 -15.70 -5.87 7.25
N ASP A 44 -16.49 -6.91 7.50
CA ASP A 44 -17.61 -7.33 6.64
C ASP A 44 -18.82 -6.41 6.80
N LYS A 45 -18.97 -5.80 7.98
CA LYS A 45 -20.07 -4.89 8.33
C LYS A 45 -19.55 -3.68 9.09
N TYR A 46 -19.97 -2.49 8.66
CA TYR A 46 -19.68 -1.21 9.29
C TYR A 46 -20.76 -0.19 8.91
N THR A 47 -20.96 0.83 9.75
CA THR A 47 -22.00 1.85 9.57
C THR A 47 -21.54 3.05 8.74
N SER A 48 -20.24 3.24 8.58
CA SER A 48 -19.67 4.28 7.71
C SER A 48 -19.90 3.96 6.23
N LYS A 49 -19.97 4.99 5.39
CA LYS A 49 -20.04 4.82 3.93
C LYS A 49 -18.67 5.07 3.32
N TYR A 50 -18.17 4.10 2.55
CA TYR A 50 -16.96 4.26 1.77
C TYR A 50 -17.19 5.30 0.66
N PRO A 51 -16.42 6.41 0.63
CA PRO A 51 -16.74 7.55 -0.23
C PRO A 51 -16.44 7.31 -1.72
N TYR A 52 -15.69 6.26 -2.05
CA TYR A 52 -15.22 5.97 -3.41
C TYR A 52 -15.95 4.79 -4.07
N SER A 53 -17.12 4.41 -3.56
CA SER A 53 -17.99 3.40 -4.19
C SER A 53 -19.46 3.77 -4.10
N ASP A 54 -20.22 3.45 -5.15
CA ASP A 54 -21.65 3.81 -5.27
C ASP A 54 -22.51 3.16 -4.19
N ASN A 55 -22.18 1.92 -3.81
CA ASN A 55 -22.88 1.18 -2.75
C ASN A 55 -22.36 1.53 -1.34
N GLY A 56 -21.39 2.44 -1.22
CA GLY A 56 -20.77 2.83 0.05
C GLY A 56 -19.98 1.71 0.72
N GLN A 57 -19.62 0.64 0.01
CA GLN A 57 -18.80 -0.47 0.52
C GLN A 57 -17.39 -0.45 -0.07
N LEU A 58 -16.36 -0.69 0.75
CA LEU A 58 -14.99 -0.92 0.29
C LEU A 58 -14.97 -2.08 -0.72
N PRO A 59 -14.44 -1.89 -1.94
CA PRO A 59 -14.41 -2.94 -2.98
C PRO A 59 -13.26 -3.94 -2.75
N ALA A 60 -13.14 -4.48 -1.54
CA ALA A 60 -12.15 -5.48 -1.17
C ALA A 60 -12.78 -6.54 -0.26
N PRO A 61 -12.48 -7.84 -0.47
CA PRO A 61 -12.93 -8.88 0.44
C PRO A 61 -12.24 -8.74 1.79
N THR A 62 -12.87 -9.20 2.87
CA THR A 62 -12.31 -9.10 4.23
C THR A 62 -11.01 -9.86 4.43
N ASN A 63 -10.76 -10.87 3.59
CA ASN A 63 -9.52 -11.65 3.57
C ASN A 63 -8.50 -11.15 2.53
N ALA A 64 -8.64 -9.92 2.04
CA ALA A 64 -7.64 -9.34 1.14
C ALA A 64 -6.27 -9.32 1.84
N PRO A 65 -5.22 -9.90 1.22
CA PRO A 65 -3.88 -9.93 1.80
C PRO A 65 -3.23 -8.55 1.67
N ILE A 66 -3.49 -7.69 2.64
CA ILE A 66 -2.83 -6.40 2.79
C ILE A 66 -1.59 -6.63 3.66
N PHE A 67 -0.41 -6.37 3.11
CA PHE A 67 0.83 -6.51 3.84
C PHE A 67 1.03 -5.35 4.81
N ASP A 68 1.77 -5.64 5.89
CA ASP A 68 2.30 -4.60 6.77
C ASP A 68 3.05 -3.53 5.93
N PRO A 69 2.72 -2.24 6.11
CA PRO A 69 3.28 -1.19 5.28
C PRO A 69 4.78 -1.02 5.51
N PHE A 70 5.29 -1.20 6.73
CA PHE A 70 6.70 -1.02 7.05
C PHE A 70 7.57 -2.13 6.48
N ILE A 71 7.12 -3.40 6.58
CA ILE A 71 7.79 -4.53 5.94
C ILE A 71 7.78 -4.40 4.42
N SER A 72 6.67 -3.94 3.85
CA SER A 72 6.55 -3.70 2.42
C SER A 72 7.53 -2.62 1.95
N LEU A 73 7.56 -1.47 2.64
CA LEU A 73 8.46 -0.37 2.33
C LEU A 73 9.93 -0.75 2.52
N ALA A 74 10.27 -1.48 3.60
CA ALA A 74 11.62 -2.00 3.82
C ALA A 74 12.07 -2.94 2.68
N THR A 75 11.17 -3.79 2.19
CA THR A 75 11.43 -4.69 1.07
C THR A 75 11.73 -3.92 -0.23
N MET A 76 11.00 -2.83 -0.48
CA MET A 76 11.24 -1.95 -1.64
C MET A 76 12.52 -1.12 -1.49
N ALA A 77 12.78 -0.61 -0.28
CA ALA A 77 13.99 0.15 0.05
C ALA A 77 15.26 -0.67 -0.21
N ALA A 78 15.22 -1.97 0.09
CA ALA A 78 16.35 -2.86 -0.13
C ALA A 78 16.76 -3.04 -1.60
N VAL A 79 15.94 -2.62 -2.57
CA VAL A 79 16.21 -2.78 -4.01
C VAL A 79 16.12 -1.48 -4.81
N THR A 80 16.05 -0.34 -4.14
CA THR A 80 15.95 0.99 -4.76
C THR A 80 16.89 1.99 -4.10
N SER A 81 17.19 3.10 -4.76
CA SER A 81 18.22 4.06 -4.29
C SER A 81 17.84 5.54 -4.40
N LYS A 82 16.78 5.87 -5.15
CA LYS A 82 16.40 7.24 -5.51
C LYS A 82 14.90 7.51 -5.35
N ILE A 83 14.05 6.52 -5.65
CA ILE A 83 12.60 6.66 -5.52
C ILE A 83 12.22 6.89 -4.06
N ARG A 84 11.25 7.77 -3.82
CA ARG A 84 10.74 8.00 -2.48
C ARG A 84 9.80 6.87 -2.09
N LEU A 85 9.78 6.52 -0.82
CA LEU A 85 8.93 5.49 -0.25
C LEU A 85 8.06 6.13 0.84
N ALA A 86 6.76 5.84 0.85
CA ALA A 86 5.82 6.45 1.78
C ALA A 86 4.63 5.55 2.09
N THR A 87 4.04 5.75 3.27
CA THR A 87 2.71 5.23 3.61
C THR A 87 1.63 6.15 3.06
N GLY A 88 0.51 5.58 2.63
CA GLY A 88 -0.65 6.31 2.13
C GLY A 88 -1.93 5.61 2.58
N ILE A 89 -2.17 5.45 3.88
CA ILE A 89 -1.71 6.28 5.01
C ILE A 89 -0.94 5.44 6.07
N CYS A 90 -0.34 6.09 7.08
CA CYS A 90 0.01 5.41 8.34
C CYS A 90 -1.11 5.66 9.37
N LEU A 91 -1.75 4.60 9.84
CA LEU A 91 -2.78 4.63 10.88
C LEU A 91 -2.09 4.71 12.24
N VAL A 92 -1.54 5.88 12.56
CA VAL A 92 -0.77 6.12 13.81
C VAL A 92 -1.45 5.56 15.07
N PRO A 93 -2.79 5.66 15.27
CA PRO A 93 -3.45 5.08 16.45
C PRO A 93 -3.36 3.55 16.56
N GLU A 94 -3.03 2.85 15.47
CA GLU A 94 -2.85 1.39 15.43
C GLU A 94 -1.40 0.96 15.73
N HIS A 95 -0.48 1.91 15.90
CA HIS A 95 0.93 1.67 16.20
C HIS A 95 1.34 2.26 17.54
N ASN A 96 2.40 1.68 18.13
CA ASN A 96 3.14 2.40 19.15
C ASN A 96 3.91 3.54 18.47
N PRO A 97 3.73 4.82 18.87
CA PRO A 97 4.44 5.94 18.27
C PRO A 97 5.94 5.99 18.62
N LEU A 98 6.45 5.08 19.46
CA LEU A 98 7.85 4.98 19.90
C LEU A 98 8.47 3.62 19.56
#